data_AF-A0AAU7XIP9-F1
#
_entry.id   AF-A0AAU7XIP9-F1
#
_cell.length_a   1.000
_cell.length_b   1.000
_cell.length_c   1.000
_cell.angle_alpha   90.00
_cell.angle_beta   90.00
_cell.angle_gamma   90.00
#
_symmetry.space_group_name_H-M   'P 1'
#
loop_
_entity.id
_entity.type
_entity.pdbx_description
1 polymer ?
#
loop_
_entity_poly.entity_id
_entity_poly.type
_entity_poly.pdbx_seq_one_letter_code
_entity_poly.pdbx_strand_id
1 'polypeptide(L)'
;MINLKALKEQALQNPEVKAEYDRLAPEFELANTLITMRQQAGLTQDELAKRLHTQKSNISRLERGDSNPGWKTLQRYAKACGFELSVQAQPHKTAV
;
A
#
# COMPACT_ATOMS: atom_id res chain seq x y z
N MET A 1 4.96 -13.56 -25.82
CA MET A 1 3.97 -12.95 -24.90
C MET A 1 4.75 -12.13 -23.88
N ILE A 2 4.48 -10.83 -23.76
CA ILE A 2 5.20 -9.96 -22.81
C ILE A 2 4.66 -10.25 -21.40
N ASN A 3 5.56 -10.46 -20.43
CA ASN A 3 5.18 -10.65 -19.01
C ASN A 3 5.09 -9.30 -18.28
N LEU A 4 4.48 -9.27 -17.09
CA LEU A 4 4.25 -8.03 -16.33
C LEU A 4 5.54 -7.23 -16.09
N LYS A 5 6.65 -7.91 -15.82
CA LYS A 5 7.95 -7.26 -15.57
C LYS A 5 8.44 -6.52 -16.81
N ALA A 6 8.48 -7.20 -17.95
CA ALA A 6 8.91 -6.61 -19.23
C ALA A 6 7.98 -5.46 -19.68
N LEU A 7 6.67 -5.59 -19.44
CA LEU A 7 5.71 -4.51 -19.73
C LEU A 7 5.99 -3.27 -18.88
N LYS A 8 6.23 -3.45 -17.58
CA LYS A 8 6.56 -2.35 -16.66
C LYS A 8 7.86 -1.66 -17.07
N GLU A 9 8.91 -2.44 -17.36
CA GLU A 9 10.20 -1.90 -17.79
C GLU A 9 10.05 -1.06 -19.07
N GLN A 10 9.29 -1.54 -20.05
CA GLN A 10 9.02 -0.80 -21.28
C GLN A 10 8.19 0.47 -21.03
N ALA A 11 7.15 0.41 -20.18
CA ALA A 11 6.30 1.55 -19.87
C ALA A 11 7.09 2.68 -19.17
N LEU A 12 8.00 2.32 -18.26
CA LEU A 12 8.84 3.28 -17.53
C LEU A 12 9.94 3.94 -18.39
N GLN A 13 10.12 3.52 -19.65
CA GLN A 13 10.97 4.25 -20.60
C GLN A 13 10.33 5.56 -21.05
N ASN A 14 9.01 5.70 -20.97
CA ASN A 14 8.32 6.97 -21.24
C ASN A 14 8.48 7.91 -20.02
N PRO A 15 9.08 9.10 -20.18
CA PRO A 15 9.29 10.05 -19.08
C PRO A 15 8.02 10.50 -18.37
N GLU A 16 6.90 10.67 -19.09
CA GLU A 16 5.61 11.07 -18.50
C GLU A 16 5.05 9.96 -17.62
N VAL A 17 5.12 8.72 -18.11
CA VAL A 17 4.70 7.53 -17.36
C VAL A 17 5.58 7.36 -16.12
N LYS A 18 6.90 7.53 -16.25
CA LYS A 18 7.83 7.45 -15.14
C LYS A 18 7.55 8.52 -14.08
N ALA A 19 7.33 9.76 -14.49
CA ALA A 19 7.04 10.86 -13.56
C ALA A 19 5.77 10.59 -12.75
N GLU A 20 4.70 10.15 -13.41
CA GLU A 20 3.44 9.83 -12.70
C GLU A 20 3.57 8.56 -11.85
N TYR A 21 4.34 7.57 -12.30
CA TYR A 21 4.64 6.38 -11.51
C TYR A 21 5.41 6.72 -10.22
N ASP A 22 6.44 7.56 -10.34
CA ASP A 22 7.24 8.03 -9.20
C ASP A 22 6.38 8.88 -8.25
N ARG A 23 5.43 9.68 -8.77
CA ARG A 23 4.49 10.46 -7.96
C ARG A 23 3.59 9.59 -7.09
N LEU A 24 3.17 8.43 -7.61
CA LEU A 24 2.31 7.45 -6.91
C LEU A 24 3.09 6.46 -6.02
N ALA A 25 4.42 6.56 -5.98
CA ALA A 25 5.25 5.65 -5.20
C ALA A 25 4.84 5.58 -3.70
N PRO A 26 4.53 6.70 -3.00
CA PRO A 26 4.10 6.64 -1.60
C PRO A 26 2.83 5.82 -1.37
N GLU A 27 1.84 5.93 -2.27
CA GLU A 27 0.59 5.17 -2.18
C GLU A 27 0.82 3.67 -2.41
N PHE A 28 1.71 3.32 -3.35
CA PHE A 28 2.11 1.93 -3.56
C PHE A 28 2.88 1.36 -2.37
N GLU A 29 3.76 2.13 -1.75
CA GLU A 29 4.51 1.73 -0.55
C GLU A 29 3.57 1.47 0.63
N LEU A 30 2.61 2.36 0.86
CA LEU A 30 1.58 2.17 1.88
C LEU A 30 0.76 0.90 1.62
N ALA A 31 0.24 0.74 0.40
CA ALA A 31 -0.55 -0.42 -0.01
C ALA A 31 0.21 -1.74 0.20
N ASN A 32 1.47 -1.79 -0.24
CA ASN A 32 2.35 -2.95 -0.05
C ASN A 32 2.57 -3.24 1.44
N THR A 33 2.81 -2.21 2.26
CA THR A 33 2.99 -2.35 3.70
C THR A 33 1.76 -2.99 4.36
N LEU A 34 0.56 -2.55 4.00
CA LEU A 34 -0.70 -3.13 4.50
C LEU A 34 -0.89 -4.59 4.07
N ILE A 35 -0.59 -4.92 2.81
CA ILE A 35 -0.64 -6.29 2.28
C ILE A 35 0.35 -7.18 3.03
N THR A 36 1.59 -6.73 3.21
CA THR A 36 2.65 -7.49 3.88
C THR A 36 2.28 -7.78 5.33
N MET A 37 1.80 -6.79 6.09
CA MET A 37 1.33 -7.03 7.47
C MET A 37 0.22 -8.07 7.52
N ARG A 38 -0.77 -7.99 6.62
CA ARG A 38 -1.87 -8.96 6.57
C ARG A 38 -1.36 -10.37 6.25
N GLN A 39 -0.47 -10.50 5.27
CA GLN A 39 0.11 -11.78 4.88
C GLN A 39 0.97 -12.39 5.98
N GLN A 40 1.78 -11.59 6.68
CA GLN A 40 2.58 -12.04 7.82
C GLN A 40 1.69 -12.49 8.99
N ALA A 41 0.52 -11.87 9.16
CA ALA A 41 -0.49 -12.31 10.12
C ALA A 41 -1.24 -13.58 9.69
N GLY A 42 -0.97 -14.12 8.49
CA GLY A 42 -1.63 -15.31 7.95
C GLY A 42 -3.11 -15.10 7.60
N LEU A 43 -3.53 -13.86 7.33
CA LEU A 43 -4.94 -13.52 7.14
C LEU A 43 -5.31 -13.33 5.66
N THR A 44 -6.49 -13.80 5.29
CA THR A 44 -7.20 -13.35 4.09
C THR A 44 -7.81 -11.96 4.30
N GLN A 45 -8.16 -11.26 3.21
CA GLN A 45 -8.87 -9.99 3.29
C GLN A 45 -10.21 -10.11 4.02
N ASP A 46 -10.92 -11.24 3.84
CA ASP A 46 -12.20 -11.51 4.49
C ASP A 46 -12.06 -11.71 6.00
N GLU A 47 -11.03 -12.42 6.45
CA GLU A 47 -10.76 -12.62 7.88
C GLU A 47 -10.37 -11.31 8.56
N LEU A 48 -9.53 -10.50 7.92
CA LEU A 48 -9.18 -9.19 8.44
C LEU A 48 -10.40 -8.26 8.49
N ALA A 49 -11.26 -8.30 7.46
CA ALA A 49 -12.51 -7.54 7.45
C ALA A 49 -13.42 -7.90 8.63
N LYS A 50 -13.55 -9.20 8.93
CA LYS A 50 -14.30 -9.69 10.10
C LYS A 50 -13.70 -9.18 11.41
N ARG A 51 -12.38 -9.23 11.59
CA ARG A 51 -11.69 -8.70 12.78
C ARG A 51 -11.89 -7.21 12.98
N LEU A 52 -11.95 -6.45 11.89
CA LEU A 52 -12.12 -4.99 11.91
C LEU A 52 -13.59 -4.53 11.91
N HIS A 53 -14.54 -5.48 11.90
CA HIS A 53 -15.97 -5.23 11.75
C HIS A 53 -16.28 -4.33 10.55
N THR A 54 -15.74 -4.71 9.40
CA THR A 54 -15.86 -3.96 8.14
C THR A 54 -16.10 -4.91 6.97
N GLN A 55 -16.31 -4.37 5.77
CA GLN A 55 -16.51 -5.16 4.56
C GLN A 55 -15.18 -5.51 3.89
N LYS A 56 -15.10 -6.67 3.22
CA LYS A 56 -13.94 -7.05 2.40
C LYS A 56 -13.55 -5.99 1.39
N SER A 57 -14.55 -5.34 0.77
CA SER A 57 -14.35 -4.25 -0.18
C SER A 57 -13.60 -3.05 0.44
N ASN A 58 -13.76 -2.81 1.75
CA ASN A 58 -12.99 -1.79 2.45
C ASN A 58 -11.52 -2.19 2.58
N ILE A 59 -11.24 -3.44 2.93
CA ILE A 59 -9.88 -3.97 3.00
C ILE A 59 -9.20 -3.93 1.62
N SER A 60 -9.92 -4.37 0.58
CA SER A 60 -9.41 -4.33 -0.79
C SER A 60 -9.11 -2.90 -1.25
N ARG A 61 -9.92 -1.90 -0.89
CA ARG A 61 -9.64 -0.49 -1.23
C ARG A 61 -8.39 0.05 -0.54
N LEU A 62 -8.18 -0.33 0.71
CA LEU A 62 -6.95 0.03 1.45
C LEU A 62 -5.71 -0.60 0.78
N GLU A 63 -5.79 -1.89 0.45
CA GLU A 63 -4.66 -2.64 -0.13
C GLU A 63 -4.35 -2.31 -1.60
N ARG A 64 -5.26 -1.65 -2.33
CA ARG A 64 -4.99 -1.18 -3.69
C ARG A 64 -4.40 0.22 -3.76
N GLY A 65 -4.39 0.96 -2.64
CA GLY A 65 -4.00 2.37 -2.63
C GLY A 65 -5.08 3.31 -3.18
N ASP A 66 -6.29 2.81 -3.45
CA ASP A 66 -7.42 3.60 -3.98
C ASP A 66 -8.10 4.49 -2.92
N SER A 67 -7.47 4.68 -1.76
CA SER A 67 -8.06 5.40 -0.63
C SER A 67 -7.00 6.16 0.16
N ASN A 68 -7.43 7.24 0.82
CA ASN A 68 -6.60 8.02 1.74
C ASN A 68 -7.01 7.73 3.19
N PRO A 69 -6.56 6.60 3.78
CA PRO A 69 -6.92 6.26 5.16
C PRO A 69 -6.26 7.20 6.16
N GLY A 70 -7.05 7.70 7.12
CA GLY A 70 -6.50 8.42 8.26
C GLY A 70 -5.67 7.52 9.18
N TRP A 71 -4.80 8.13 9.99
CA TRP A 71 -3.90 7.46 10.93
C TRP A 71 -4.57 6.40 11.82
N LYS A 72 -5.74 6.71 12.40
CA LYS A 72 -6.49 5.77 13.25
C LYS A 72 -6.89 4.49 12.51
N THR A 73 -7.23 4.59 11.23
CA THR A 73 -7.56 3.43 10.39
C THR A 73 -6.34 2.55 10.20
N LEU A 74 -5.19 3.16 9.89
CA LEU A 74 -3.92 2.45 9.75
C LEU A 74 -3.52 1.74 11.04
N GLN A 75 -3.62 2.41 12.19
CA GLN A 75 -3.32 1.81 13.49
C GLN A 75 -4.24 0.62 13.81
N ARG A 76 -5.55 0.75 13.56
CA ARG A 76 -6.50 -0.36 13.75
C ARG A 76 -6.17 -1.55 12.86
N TYR A 77 -5.85 -1.29 11.61
CA TYR A 77 -5.44 -2.30 10.64
C TYR A 77 -4.20 -3.06 11.14
N ALA A 78 -3.12 -2.33 11.46
CA ALA A 78 -1.88 -2.90 11.97
C ALA A 78 -2.12 -3.72 13.24
N LYS A 79 -2.89 -3.20 14.19
CA LYS A 79 -3.24 -3.90 15.43
C LYS A 79 -4.01 -5.20 15.17
N ALA A 80 -4.95 -5.21 14.21
CA ALA A 80 -5.68 -6.42 13.84
C ALA A 80 -4.80 -7.49 13.17
N CYS A 81 -3.68 -7.06 12.60
CA CYS A 81 -2.61 -7.92 12.07
C CYS A 81 -1.52 -8.25 13.11
N GLY A 82 -1.56 -7.69 14.33
CA GLY A 82 -0.55 -7.94 15.37
C GLY A 82 0.70 -7.05 15.28
N PHE A 83 0.62 -5.89 14.61
CA PHE A 83 1.71 -4.94 14.45
C PHE A 83 1.42 -3.61 15.17
N GLU A 84 2.49 -2.88 15.44
CA GLU A 84 2.44 -1.47 15.84
C GLU A 84 3.05 -0.61 14.74
N LEU A 85 2.42 0.53 14.45
CA LEU A 85 2.95 1.49 13.47
C LEU A 85 3.81 2.53 14.19
N SER A 86 4.95 2.82 13.59
CA SER A 86 5.81 3.96 13.96
C SER A 86 5.95 4.90 12.75
N VAL A 87 6.23 6.17 13.02
CA VAL A 87 6.45 7.19 11.99
C VAL A 87 7.91 7.62 12.07
N GLN A 88 8.58 7.65 10.92
CA GLN A 88 9.93 8.15 10.78
C GLN A 88 9.91 9.26 9.73
N ALA A 89 10.50 10.41 10.05
CA ALA A 89 10.69 11.48 9.10
C ALA A 89 11.95 11.22 8.25
N GLN A 90 11.89 11.55 6.96
CA GLN A 90 13.04 11.52 6.07
C GLN A 90 13.25 12.90 5.44
N PRO A 91 14.51 13.29 5.16
CA PRO A 91 14.80 14.52 4.41
C PRO A 91 14.15 14.47 3.03
N HIS A 92 13.54 15.58 2.59
CA HIS A 92 13.06 15.70 1.22
C HIS A 92 14.26 15.69 0.27
N LYS A 93 14.20 14.93 -0.82
CA LYS A 93 15.25 14.89 -1.87
C LYS A 93 15.38 16.19 -2.69
N THR A 94 14.79 17.29 -2.23
CA THR A 94 14.83 18.60 -2.87
C THR A 94 15.18 19.63 -1.83
N ALA A 95 16.47 19.67 -1.49
CA ALA A 95 17.09 20.75 -0.75
C ALA A 95 18.40 21.09 -1.47
N VAL A 96 18.29 21.66 -2.67
CA VAL A 96 19.17 22.66 -3.28
C VAL A 96 18.32 23.51 -4.19
#